data_AF-A0A2N5YPP1-F1
#
_entry.id   AF-A0A2N5YPP1-F1
#
_cell.length_a   1.000
_cell.length_b   1.000
_cell.length_c   1.000
_cell.angle_alpha   90.00
_cell.angle_beta   90.00
_cell.angle_gamma   90.00
#
_symmetry.space_group_name_H-M   'P 1'
#
loop_
_entity.id
_entity.type
_entity.pdbx_description
1 polymer ?
#
loop_
_entity_poly.entity_id
_entity_poly.type
_entity_poly.pdbx_seq_one_letter_code
_entity_poly.pdbx_strand_id
1 'polypeptide(L)' 'MLTGKIIGEFPRIKCNINKDENGNETRIYHLPMDQQYDRTKIDKKGELFAFTVKEAMDNGFRRAKRYFGVYVMYNVTLL' A
#
# COMPACT_ATOMS: atom_id res chain seq x y z
N MET A 1 4.18 -5.95 -38.99
CA MET A 1 5.09 -5.90 -37.82
C MET A 1 4.38 -5.13 -36.73
N LEU A 2 4.08 -5.75 -35.59
CA LEU A 2 3.56 -5.02 -34.43
C LEU A 2 4.75 -4.26 -33.81
N THR A 3 4.76 -2.94 -33.95
CA THR A 3 5.73 -2.07 -33.28
C THR A 3 5.35 -1.99 -31.81
N GLY A 4 5.81 -2.97 -31.03
CA GLY A 4 5.61 -2.99 -29.59
C GLY A 4 6.21 -1.74 -28.95
N LYS A 5 5.36 -0.86 -28.41
CA LYS A 5 5.81 0.31 -27.66
C LYS A 5 6.55 -0.18 -26.42
N ILE A 6 7.84 0.16 -26.32
CA ILE A 6 8.60 -0.03 -25.08
C ILE A 6 7.95 0.87 -24.02
N ILE A 7 7.23 0.26 -23.09
CA ILE A 7 6.80 0.90 -21.86
C ILE A 7 8.04 1.03 -20.98
N GLY A 8 8.45 2.26 -20.70
CA GLY A 8 9.60 2.55 -19.83
C GLY A 8 9.39 2.05 -18.40
N GLU A 9 10.36 2.31 -17.52
CA GLU A 9 10.23 1.94 -16.12
C GLU A 9 8.99 2.57 -15.47
N PHE A 10 8.25 1.76 -14.72
CA PHE A 10 7.03 2.19 -14.03
C PHE A 10 7.27 2.20 -12.52
N PRO A 11 6.91 3.29 -11.81
CA PRO A 11 7.05 3.35 -10.37
C PRO A 11 6.09 2.36 -9.69
N ARG A 12 6.66 1.45 -8.87
CA ARG A 12 5.93 0.34 -8.25
C ARG A 12 5.58 0.57 -6.77
N ILE A 13 5.82 1.75 -6.23
CA ILE A 13 5.49 2.07 -4.84
C ILE A 13 4.31 3.01 -4.83
N LYS A 14 3.23 2.61 -4.16
CA LYS A 14 2.01 3.43 -4.02
C LYS A 14 2.06 4.18 -2.69
N CYS A 15 2.04 5.50 -2.74
CA CYS A 15 2.02 6.36 -1.55
C CYS A 15 0.61 6.95 -1.38
N ASN A 16 -0.09 6.52 -0.35
CA ASN A 16 -1.52 6.74 -0.13
C ASN A 16 -1.76 7.56 1.15
N ILE A 17 -2.76 8.46 1.11
CA ILE A 17 -3.13 9.34 2.21
C ILE A 17 -4.54 8.94 2.69
N ASN A 18 -4.62 8.53 3.95
CA ASN A 18 -5.87 8.12 4.59
C ASN A 18 -6.03 8.79 5.96
N LYS A 19 -7.10 8.47 6.68
CA LYS A 19 -7.29 8.84 8.07
C LYS A 19 -7.26 7.61 8.96
N ASP A 20 -6.71 7.73 10.17
CA ASP A 20 -6.81 6.70 11.20
C ASP A 20 -8.18 6.73 11.90
N GLU A 21 -8.36 5.86 12.90
CA GLU A 21 -9.59 5.76 13.70
C GLU A 21 -9.94 7.05 14.47
N ASN A 22 -8.94 7.90 14.74
CA ASN A 22 -9.09 9.18 15.42
C ASN A 22 -9.26 10.35 14.43
N GLY A 23 -9.30 10.07 13.13
CA GLY A 23 -9.42 11.07 12.07
C GLY A 23 -8.10 11.78 11.70
N ASN A 24 -6.96 11.36 12.27
CA ASN A 24 -5.66 11.95 11.95
C ASN A 24 -5.17 11.45 10.58
N GLU A 25 -4.52 12.34 9.83
CA GLU A 25 -3.93 11.98 8.55
C GLU A 25 -2.84 10.92 8.71
N THR A 26 -2.86 9.93 7.82
CA THR A 26 -1.84 8.88 7.72
C THR A 26 -1.27 8.84 6.31
N ARG A 27 0.06 8.79 6.22
CA ARG A 27 0.82 8.72 4.96
C ARG A 27 1.54 7.39 4.88
N ILE A 28 1.02 6.47 4.07
CA ILE A 28 1.51 5.09 3.98
C ILE A 28 2.01 4.80 2.58
N TYR A 29 3.23 4.28 2.45
CA TYR A 29 3.68 3.68 1.20
C TYR A 29 3.54 2.16 1.23
N HIS A 30 3.10 1.62 0.11
CA HIS A 30 2.87 0.20 -0.13
C HIS A 30 3.84 -0.30 -1.19
N LEU A 31 4.61 -1.34 -0.86
CA LEU A 31 5.37 -2.13 -1.83
C LEU A 31 4.45 -3.17 -2.50
N PRO A 32 4.82 -3.71 -3.67
CA PRO A 32 4.03 -4.72 -4.37
C PRO A 32 3.68 -5.96 -3.53
N MET A 33 4.47 -6.26 -2.50
CA MET A 33 4.30 -7.42 -1.62
C MET A 33 3.43 -7.13 -0.39
N ASP A 34 2.97 -5.89 -0.21
CA ASP A 34 2.13 -5.51 0.92
C ASP A 34 0.67 -5.90 0.66
N GLN A 35 -0.02 -6.43 1.69
CA GLN A 35 -1.39 -6.95 1.63
C GLN A 35 -2.46 -5.99 1.05
N GLN A 36 -2.17 -4.69 1.06
CA GLN A 36 -3.09 -3.66 0.58
C GLN A 36 -2.70 -3.09 -0.80
N TYR A 37 -1.55 -3.49 -1.36
CA TYR A 37 -1.00 -2.87 -2.56
C TYR A 37 -1.98 -2.84 -3.74
N ASP A 38 -2.61 -3.96 -4.07
CA ASP A 38 -3.53 -4.04 -5.22
C ASP A 38 -4.83 -3.27 -4.99
N ARG A 39 -5.30 -3.21 -3.74
CA ARG A 39 -6.54 -2.52 -3.36
C ARG A 39 -6.34 -1.01 -3.22
N THR A 40 -5.14 -0.57 -2.87
CA THR A 40 -4.81 0.84 -2.74
C THR A 40 -4.79 1.51 -4.10
N LYS A 41 -5.59 2.57 -4.23
CA LYS A 41 -5.61 3.49 -5.38
C LYS A 41 -4.91 4.79 -5.00
N ILE A 42 -4.31 5.42 -5.99
CA ILE A 42 -3.68 6.74 -5.89
C ILE A 42 -4.58 7.69 -6.65
N ASP A 43 -5.47 8.39 -5.94
CA ASP A 43 -6.52 9.23 -6.52
C ASP A 43 -6.78 10.53 -5.75
N LYS A 44 -6.13 10.75 -4.61
CA LYS A 44 -6.26 11.98 -3.81
C LYS A 44 -5.09 12.92 -3.99
N LYS A 45 -5.33 14.19 -3.67
CA LYS A 45 -4.29 15.22 -3.67
C LYS A 45 -3.18 14.88 -2.67
N GLY A 46 -1.94 14.88 -3.15
CA GLY A 46 -0.75 14.60 -2.34
C GLY A 46 -0.34 13.13 -2.32
N GLU A 47 -1.15 12.23 -2.87
CA GLU A 47 -0.76 10.85 -3.15
C GLU A 47 0.14 10.79 -4.39
N LEU A 48 1.03 9.79 -4.45
CA LEU A 48 1.98 9.66 -5.55
C LEU A 48 2.46 8.23 -5.75
N PHE A 49 3.00 7.96 -6.93
CA PHE A 49 3.80 6.76 -7.17
C PHE A 49 5.29 7.11 -7.02
N ALA A 50 6.04 6.28 -6.32
CA ALA A 50 7.47 6.45 -6.12
C ALA A 50 8.27 5.31 -6.78
N PHE A 51 9.47 5.63 -7.25
CA PHE A 51 10.41 4.65 -7.77
C PHE A 51 11.19 3.96 -6.65
N THR A 52 11.46 4.69 -5.57
CA THR A 52 12.26 4.20 -4.45
C THR A 52 11.59 4.41 -3.10
N VAL A 53 11.96 3.58 -2.13
CA VAL A 53 11.53 3.78 -0.73
C VAL A 53 12.03 5.11 -0.20
N LYS A 54 13.24 5.53 -0.57
CA LYS A 54 13.81 6.81 -0.15
C LYS A 54 12.93 7.98 -0.59
N GLU A 55 12.52 8.01 -1.85
CA GLU A 55 11.62 9.02 -2.38
C GLU A 55 10.29 9.06 -1.61
N ALA A 56 9.70 7.90 -1.32
CA ALA A 56 8.47 7.83 -0.51
C ALA A 56 8.69 8.41 0.91
N MET A 57 9.81 8.08 1.55
CA MET A 57 10.16 8.57 2.88
C MET A 57 10.46 10.07 2.91
N ASP A 58 11.20 10.58 1.91
CA ASP A 58 11.49 12.00 1.76
C ASP A 58 10.20 12.83 1.58
N ASN A 59 9.15 12.22 0.99
CA ASN A 59 7.80 12.80 0.87
C ASN A 59 6.91 12.58 2.11
N GLY A 60 7.46 12.09 3.22
CA GLY A 60 6.78 11.96 4.51
C GLY A 60 5.91 10.70 4.65
N PHE A 61 6.07 9.70 3.79
CA PHE A 61 5.35 8.43 3.91
C PHE A 61 6.12 7.43 4.76
N ARG A 62 5.40 6.66 5.59
CA ARG A 62 5.96 5.53 6.35
C ARG A 62 5.54 4.18 5.76
N ARG A 63 6.26 3.11 6.12
CA ARG A 63 5.97 1.75 5.63
C ARG A 63 4.60 1.24 6.12
N ALA A 64 3.89 0.53 5.25
CA ALA A 64 2.72 -0.25 5.62
C ALA A 64 3.05 -1.33 6.66
N LYS A 65 2.21 -1.47 7.70
CA LYS A 65 2.36 -2.55 8.69
C LYS A 65 1.74 -3.84 8.15
N ARG A 66 2.36 -4.98 8.42
CA ARG A 66 1.80 -6.31 8.10
C ARG A 66 0.88 -6.76 9.23
N TYR A 67 -0.37 -7.12 8.89
CA TYR A 67 -1.30 -7.72 9.84
C TYR A 67 -1.18 -9.26 9.78
N PHE A 68 -1.12 -9.92 10.93
CA PHE A 68 -0.89 -11.37 11.02
C PHE A 68 -2.13 -12.20 11.37
N GLY A 69 -3.28 -11.56 11.67
CA GLY A 69 -4.48 -12.27 12.12
C GLY A 69 -4.30 -12.97 13.48
N VAL A 70 -5.36 -13.07 14.26
CA VAL A 70 -5.40 -13.94 15.45
C VAL A 70 -6.47 -14.98 15.16
N TYR A 71 -6.09 -16.24 14.95
CA TYR A 71 -7.05 -17.32 14.77
C TYR A 71 -7.58 -17.70 16.16
N VAL A 72 -8.79 -17.28 16.49
CA VAL A 72 -9.46 -17.69 17.73
C VAL A 72 -10.21 -18.98 17.41
N MET A 73 -9.67 -20.12 17.85
CA MET A 73 -10.35 -21.42 17.75
C MET A 73 -11.63 -21.39 18.59
N TYR A 74 -12.79 -21.21 17.94
CA TYR A 74 -14.05 -21.51 18.60
C TYR A 74 -14.09 -23.02 18.87
N ASN A 75 -14.12 -23.39 20.14
CA ASN A 75 -14.33 -24.77 20.58
C ASN A 75 -15.66 -25.27 20.01
N VAL A 76 -15.60 -26.06 18.94
CA VAL A 76 -16.71 -26.93 18.55
C VAL A 76 -16.73 -28.05 19.57
N THR A 77 -17.40 -27.83 20.70
CA THR A 77 -17.85 -28.91 21.56
C THR A 77 -18.93 -29.65 20.76
N LEU A 78 -18.62 -30.88 20.33
CA LEU A 78 -19.64 -31.82 19.88
C LEU A 78 -20.68 -31.98 21.01
N LEU A 79 -21.94 -31.68 20.68
CA LEU A 79 -23.12 -32.23 21.34
C LEU A 79 -23.90 -33.02 20.28
#